data_AF-A0A4Q3YJN2-F1
#
_entry.id   AF-A0A4Q3YJN2-F1
#
_cell.length_a   1.000
_cell.length_b   1.000
_cell.length_c   1.000
_cell.angle_alpha   90.00
_cell.angle_beta   90.00
_cell.angle_gamma   90.00
#
_symmetry.space_group_name_H-M   'P 1'
#
loop_
_entity.id
_entity.type
_entity.pdbx_description
1 polymer ?
#
loop_
_entity_poly.entity_id
_entity_poly.type
_entity_poly.pdbx_seq_one_letter_code
_entity_poly.pdbx_strand_id
1 'polypeptide(L)' 'MINEARTAGWKAQMEGVARCDNPHEAGSDEFRDWQEGHDQAGAESTAPLEKRIPADLGPI' A
#
# COMPACT_ATOMS: atom_id res chain seq x y z
N MET A 1 -12.09 0.89 11.71
CA MET A 1 -10.69 1.26 12.02
C MET A 1 -9.98 1.36 10.68
N ILE A 2 -9.22 2.42 10.45
CA ILE A 2 -8.38 2.53 9.25
C ILE A 2 -7.27 1.49 9.43
N ASN A 3 -7.08 0.59 8.46
CA ASN A 3 -6.01 -0.41 8.52
C ASN A 3 -4.66 0.29 8.33
N GLU A 4 -4.06 0.76 9.43
CA GLU A 4 -2.83 1.57 9.43
C GLU A 4 -1.68 0.89 8.67
N ALA A 5 -1.55 -0.44 8.80
CA ALA A 5 -0.56 -1.23 8.07
C ALA A 5 -0.76 -1.17 6.55
N ARG A 6 -2.01 -1.28 6.07
CA ARG A 6 -2.35 -1.20 4.64
C ARG A 6 -2.03 0.19 4.08
N THR A 7 -2.40 1.25 4.79
CA THR A 7 -2.07 2.62 4.37
C THR A 7 -0.56 2.86 4.36
N ALA A 8 0.17 2.31 5.32
CA ALA A 8 1.63 2.38 5.35
C ALA A 8 2.27 1.66 4.14
N GLY A 9 1.77 0.47 3.77
CA GLY A 9 2.24 -0.27 2.60
C GLY A 9 2.02 0.47 1.28
N TRP A 10 0.86 1.11 1.14
CA TRP A 10 0.59 1.97 -0.02
C TRP A 10 1.58 3.13 -0.13
N LYS A 11 1.81 3.86 0.97
CA LYS A 11 2.75 4.98 0.99
C LYS A 11 4.17 4.52 0.67
N ALA A 12 4.60 3.41 1.26
CA ALA A 12 5.89 2.80 1.00
C ALA A 12 6.11 2.54 -0.50
N GLN A 13 5.12 2.00 -1.22
CA GLN A 13 5.23 1.80 -2.67
C GLN A 13 5.31 3.11 -3.45
N MET A 14 4.55 4.13 -3.07
CA MET A 14 4.62 5.46 -3.71
C MET A 14 5.97 6.16 -3.47
N GLU A 15 6.62 5.87 -2.34
CA GLU A 15 7.96 6.34 -1.99
C GLU A 15 9.08 5.46 -2.60
N GLY A 16 8.73 4.35 -3.26
CA GLY A 16 9.69 3.42 -3.88
C GLY A 16 10.39 2.48 -2.90
N VAL A 17 9.86 2.32 -1.69
CA VAL A 17 10.32 1.34 -0.69
C VAL A 17 10.01 -0.06 -1.20
N ALA A 18 10.96 -0.98 -1.07
CA ALA A 18 10.78 -2.34 -1.55
C ALA A 18 9.85 -3.14 -0.63
N ARG A 19 9.11 -4.09 -1.21
CA ARG A 19 8.20 -4.97 -0.45
C ARG A 19 8.90 -5.76 0.67
N CYS A 20 10.19 -6.06 0.50
CA CYS A 20 10.99 -6.76 1.50
C CYS A 20 11.33 -5.91 2.74
N ASP A 21 11.14 -4.59 2.67
CA ASP A 21 11.37 -3.67 3.78
C ASP A 21 10.10 -3.49 4.64
N ASN A 22 9.14 -4.41 4.54
CA ASN A 22 7.97 -4.46 5.41
C ASN A 22 8.42 -4.55 6.88
N PRO A 23 8.04 -3.60 7.75
CA PRO A 23 8.52 -3.54 9.14
C PRO A 23 7.83 -4.55 10.08
N HIS A 24 6.81 -5.26 9.60
CA HIS A 24 6.00 -6.18 10.42
C HIS A 24 6.57 -7.60 10.43
N GLU A 25 6.23 -8.37 11.46
CA GLU A 25 6.67 -9.77 11.58
C GLU A 25 6.05 -10.63 10.47
N ALA A 26 6.88 -11.40 9.76
CA ALA A 26 6.42 -12.26 8.67
C ALA A 26 5.37 -13.27 9.17
N GLY A 27 4.17 -13.19 8.61
CA GLY A 27 3.03 -14.04 8.99
C GLY A 27 2.01 -13.36 9.89
N SER A 28 2.29 -12.15 10.39
CA SER A 28 1.29 -11.34 11.11
C SER A 28 0.22 -10.77 10.17
N ASP A 29 -0.91 -10.36 10.74
CA ASP A 29 -1.98 -9.72 9.98
C ASP A 29 -1.53 -8.35 9.44
N GLU A 30 -0.75 -7.59 10.20
CA GLU A 30 -0.15 -6.32 9.76
C GLU A 30 0.82 -6.51 8.60
N PHE A 31 1.60 -7.59 8.60
CA PHE A 31 2.47 -7.93 7.48
C PHE A 31 1.69 -8.20 6.20
N ARG A 32 0.54 -8.90 6.30
CA ARG A 32 -0.36 -9.14 5.16
C ARG A 32 -1.03 -7.86 4.69
N ASP A 33 -1.55 -7.06 5.61
CA ASP A 33 -2.24 -5.80 5.31
C ASP A 33 -1.31 -4.79 4.64
N TRP A 34 -0.06 -4.66 5.13
CA TRP A 34 0.96 -3.82 4.51
C TRP A 34 1.32 -4.29 3.10
N GLN A 35 1.52 -5.59 2.89
CA GLN A 35 1.81 -6.11 1.55
C GLN A 35 0.65 -5.86 0.59
N GLU A 36 -0.59 -6.05 1.04
CA GLU A 36 -1.77 -5.78 0.21
C GLU A 36 -1.84 -4.32 -0.22
N GLY A 37 -1.55 -3.38 0.68
CA GLY A 37 -1.50 -1.95 0.36
C GLY A 37 -0.37 -1.62 -0.63
N HIS A 38 0.81 -2.22 -0.44
CA HIS A 38 1.98 -2.05 -1.31
C HIS A 38 1.71 -2.58 -2.73
N ASP A 39 1.18 -3.81 -2.84
CA ASP A 39 0.83 -4.44 -4.11
C ASP A 39 -0.28 -3.67 -4.83
N GLN A 40 -1.29 -3.18 -4.10
CA GLN A 40 -2.38 -2.37 -4.67
C GLN A 40 -1.84 -1.05 -5.24
N ALA A 41 -1.02 -0.33 -4.49
CA ALA A 41 -0.35 0.89 -4.96
C ALA A 41 0.52 0.60 -6.21
N GLY A 42 1.18 -0.56 -6.26
CA GLY A 42 1.98 -0.99 -7.39
C GLY A 42 1.12 -1.19 -8.64
N ALA A 43 0.03 -1.93 -8.51
CA ALA A 43 -0.93 -2.15 -9.59
C ALA A 43 -1.50 -0.82 -10.12
N GLU A 44 -1.89 0.10 -9.22
CA GLU A 44 -2.43 1.41 -9.61
C GLU A 44 -1.38 2.35 -10.22
N SER A 45 -0.12 2.26 -9.78
CA SER A 45 1.01 3.00 -10.37
C SER A 45 1.37 2.54 -11.79
N THR A 46 0.90 1.37 -12.21
CA THR A 46 1.04 0.85 -13.58
C THR A 46 -0.21 1.02 -14.44
N ALA A 47 -1.37 1.33 -13.82
CA ALA A 47 -2.59 1.67 -14.54
C ALA A 47 -2.41 3.00 -15.31
N PRO A 48 -3.05 3.17 -16.50
CA PRO A 48 -3.08 4.45 -17.20
C PRO A 48 -3.51 5.58 -16.26
N LEU A 49 -2.89 6.77 -16.37
CA LEU A 49 -3.06 7.92 -15.46
C LEU A 49 -4.53 8.32 -15.22
N GLU A 50 -5.44 7.98 -16.12
CA GLU A 50 -6.88 8.27 -16.07
C GLU A 50 -7.65 7.56 -14.92
N LYS A 51 -7.03 6.62 -14.20
CA LYS A 51 -7.69 5.84 -13.13
C LYS A 51 -7.10 6.03 -11.72
N ARG A 52 -6.12 6.92 -11.53
CA ARG A 52 -5.17 6.86 -10.39
C ARG A 52 -5.59 7.46 -9.05
N ILE A 53 -6.87 7.69 -8.77
CA ILE A 53 -7.28 8.03 -7.39
C ILE A 53 -8.61 7.34 -7.05
N PRO A 54 -8.59 6.28 -6.24
CA PRO A 54 -9.80 5.79 -5.58
C PRO A 54 -10.30 6.86 -4.61
N ALA A 55 -11.55 7.31 -4.76
CA ALA A 55 -12.17 8.30 -3.89
C ALA A 55 -12.24 7.89 -2.40
N ASP A 56 -12.01 6.60 -2.12
CA ASP A 56 -12.12 5.99 -0.79
C ASP A 56 -10.86 6.16 0.09
N LEU A 57 -9.72 6.57 -0.48
CA LEU A 57 -8.46 6.67 0.28
C LEU A 57 -8.25 7.99 1.03
N GLY A 58 -9.17 8.96 0.88
CA GLY A 58 -9.07 10.29 1.48
C GLY A 58 -7.93 11.15 0.88
N PRO A 59 -7.96 12.48 1.07
CA PRO A 59 -6.85 13.35 0.66
C PRO A 59 -5.58 13.04 1.47
N ILE A 60 -4.43 13.15 0.82
CA ILE A 60 -3.08 12.96 1.40
C ILE A 60 -2.82 13.95 2.53
#